data_AF-A0A8T7HDJ9-F1
#
_entry.id   AF-A0A8T7HDJ9-F1
#
_cell.length_a   1.000
_cell.length_b   1.000
_cell.length_c   1.000
_cell.angle_alpha   90.00
_cell.angle_beta   90.00
_cell.angle_gamma   90.00
#
_symmetry.space_group_name_H-M   'P 1'
#
loop_
_entity.id
_entity.type
_entity.pdbx_description
1 polymer ?
#
loop_
_entity_poly.entity_id
_entity_poly.type
_entity_poly.pdbx_seq_one_letter_code
_entity_poly.pdbx_strand_id
1 'polypeptide(L)'
;MVLARLNINEYTNKVLNVIKAKFDLKDKSEALNKFSEMYGDEMAEKEASDEYIKKIINIDEKHMKKYGYKKMSLKELDKLCEVV
;
A
#
# COMPACT_ATOMS: atom_id res chain seq x y z
N MET A 1 -4.13 13.70 -12.81
CA MET A 1 -5.52 13.50 -12.33
C MET A 1 -6.35 13.00 -13.50
N VAL A 2 -7.17 11.96 -13.31
CA VAL A 2 -8.03 11.39 -14.35
C VAL A 2 -9.48 11.76 -14.05
N LEU A 3 -10.27 12.09 -15.06
CA LEU A 3 -11.69 12.42 -14.91
C LEU A 3 -12.55 11.20 -15.21
N ALA A 4 -13.50 10.90 -14.32
CA ALA A 4 -14.48 9.83 -14.52
C ALA A 4 -15.90 10.38 -14.33
N ARG A 5 -16.83 9.96 -15.20
CA ARG A 5 -18.27 10.15 -14.98
C ARG A 5 -18.83 8.87 -14.37
N LEU A 6 -19.43 9.01 -13.19
CA LEU A 6 -19.93 7.89 -12.40
C LEU A 6 -21.44 8.04 -12.20
N ASN A 7 -22.16 6.92 -12.28
CA ASN A 7 -23.53 6.83 -11.81
C ASN A 7 -23.53 6.00 -10.52
N ILE A 8 -23.92 6.61 -9.40
CA ILE A 8 -23.88 5.96 -8.08
C ILE A 8 -25.28 5.96 -7.47
N ASN A 9 -25.59 4.91 -6.71
CA ASN A 9 -26.87 4.82 -6.02
C ASN A 9 -26.92 5.72 -4.76
N GLU A 10 -28.10 5.86 -4.18
CA GLU A 10 -28.33 6.73 -3.03
C GLU A 10 -27.51 6.32 -1.79
N TYR A 11 -27.36 5.01 -1.58
CA TYR A 11 -26.57 4.48 -0.47
C TYR A 11 -25.09 4.86 -0.60
N THR A 12 -24.49 4.62 -1.76
CA THR A 12 -23.11 5.01 -2.05
C THR A 12 -22.90 6.52 -1.86
N ASN A 13 -23.85 7.34 -2.30
CA ASN A 13 -23.81 8.79 -2.10
C ASN A 13 -23.82 9.18 -0.60
N LYS A 14 -24.62 8.50 0.22
CA LYS A 14 -24.65 8.71 1.69
C LYS A 14 -23.33 8.32 2.33
N VAL A 15 -22.76 7.16 1.97
CA VAL A 15 -21.46 6.69 2.48
C VAL A 15 -20.36 7.71 2.16
N LEU A 16 -20.28 8.19 0.91
CA LEU A 16 -19.28 9.19 0.51
C LEU A 16 -19.43 10.51 1.28
N ASN A 17 -20.66 10.95 1.57
CA ASN A 17 -20.89 12.15 2.38
C ASN A 17 -20.41 11.97 3.83
N VAL A 18 -20.61 10.79 4.42
CA VAL A 18 -20.12 10.48 5.78
C VAL A 18 -18.60 10.48 5.82
N ILE A 19 -17.94 9.84 4.84
CA ILE A 19 -16.47 9.84 4.74
C ILE A 19 -15.95 11.26 4.56
N LYS A 20 -16.56 12.03 3.65
CA LYS A 20 -16.20 13.42 3.42
C LYS A 20 -16.24 14.23 4.71
N ALA A 21 -17.33 14.14 5.48
CA ALA A 21 -17.47 14.86 6.75
C ALA A 21 -16.49 14.36 7.82
N LYS A 22 -16.28 13.03 7.92
CA LYS A 22 -15.39 12.41 8.91
C LYS A 22 -13.93 12.85 8.76
N PHE A 23 -13.46 13.05 7.52
CA PHE A 23 -12.08 13.41 7.21
C PHE A 23 -11.92 14.88 6.77
N ASP A 24 -12.96 15.70 6.94
CA ASP A 24 -13.00 17.13 6.55
C ASP A 24 -12.55 17.38 5.10
N LEU A 25 -13.04 16.54 4.18
CA LEU A 25 -12.67 16.59 2.76
C LEU A 25 -13.54 17.58 2.00
N LYS A 26 -12.98 18.19 0.95
CA LYS A 26 -13.62 19.26 0.19
C LYS A 26 -14.77 18.73 -0.65
N ASP A 27 -14.56 17.63 -1.34
CA ASP A 27 -15.52 17.08 -2.31
C ASP A 27 -15.64 15.55 -2.25
N LYS A 28 -16.56 15.02 -3.06
CA LYS A 28 -16.84 13.58 -3.11
C LYS A 28 -15.75 12.80 -3.85
N SER A 29 -14.96 13.47 -4.70
CA SER A 29 -13.83 12.84 -5.38
C SER A 29 -12.73 12.53 -4.38
N GLU A 30 -12.41 13.48 -3.49
CA GLU A 30 -11.50 13.25 -2.36
C GLU A 30 -12.00 12.15 -1.44
N ALA A 31 -13.29 12.13 -1.11
CA ALA A 31 -13.88 11.06 -0.30
C ALA A 31 -13.78 9.69 -0.97
N LEU A 32 -13.99 9.61 -2.29
CA LEU A 32 -13.83 8.38 -3.06
C LEU A 32 -12.37 7.93 -3.08
N ASN A 33 -11.43 8.83 -3.30
CA ASN A 33 -9.99 8.52 -3.23
C ASN A 33 -9.62 8.01 -1.84
N LYS A 34 -10.11 8.65 -0.77
CA LYS A 34 -9.85 8.21 0.60
C LYS A 34 -10.45 6.85 0.88
N PHE A 35 -11.63 6.57 0.36
CA PHE A 35 -12.25 5.24 0.44
C PHE A 35 -11.38 4.18 -0.25
N SER A 36 -10.90 4.46 -1.47
CA SER A 36 -9.97 3.58 -2.18
C SER A 36 -8.64 3.40 -1.44
N GLU A 37 -8.12 4.42 -0.75
CA GLU A 37 -6.92 4.25 0.08
C GLU A 37 -7.14 3.31 1.27
N MET A 38 -8.32 3.35 1.88
CA MET A 38 -8.64 2.56 3.07
C MET A 38 -8.96 1.10 2.77
N TYR A 39 -9.52 0.81 1.60
CA TYR A 39 -10.04 -0.53 1.26
C TYR A 39 -9.51 -1.08 -0.07
N GLY A 40 -8.76 -0.29 -0.83
CA GLY A 40 -8.26 -0.69 -2.14
C GLY A 40 -7.07 -1.65 -2.07
N ASP A 41 -6.34 -1.70 -0.97
CA ASP A 41 -5.13 -2.54 -0.84
C ASP A 41 -5.44 -4.03 -1.01
N GLU A 42 -6.66 -4.48 -0.65
CA GLU A 42 -7.11 -5.86 -0.89
C GLU A 42 -7.45 -6.16 -2.36
N MET A 43 -7.71 -5.11 -3.16
CA MET A 43 -8.14 -5.22 -4.55
C MET A 43 -6.99 -4.96 -5.53
N ALA A 44 -6.11 -4.04 -5.20
CA ALA A 44 -4.90 -3.71 -5.92
C ALA A 44 -3.87 -3.20 -4.91
N GLU A 45 -2.77 -3.94 -4.76
CA GLU A 45 -1.65 -3.46 -3.96
C GLU A 45 -1.24 -2.08 -4.47
N LYS A 46 -1.14 -1.11 -3.55
CA LYS A 46 -0.54 0.18 -3.88
C LYS A 46 0.87 -0.07 -4.41
N GLU A 47 1.19 0.56 -5.53
CA GLU A 47 2.58 0.61 -5.99
C GLU A 47 3.45 1.08 -4.83
N ALA A 48 4.55 0.36 -4.58
CA ALA A 48 5.53 0.77 -3.59
C ALA A 48 5.95 2.20 -3.92
N SER A 49 5.85 3.12 -2.95
CA SER A 49 6.26 4.49 -3.19
C SER A 49 7.73 4.52 -3.62
N ASP A 50 8.10 5.44 -4.51
CA ASP A 50 9.49 5.63 -4.94
C ASP A 50 10.44 5.75 -3.74
N GLU A 51 9.98 6.37 -2.66
CA GLU A 51 10.73 6.51 -1.42
C GLU A 51 10.95 5.16 -0.71
N TYR A 52 9.93 4.31 -0.68
CA TYR A 52 10.03 2.96 -0.14
C TYR A 52 10.97 2.07 -0.98
N ILE A 53 10.87 2.15 -2.31
CA ILE A 53 11.76 1.43 -3.23
C ILE A 53 13.21 1.86 -2.99
N LYS A 54 13.49 3.17 -2.95
CA LYS A 54 14.83 3.71 -2.64
C LYS A 54 15.33 3.25 -1.27
N LYS A 55 14.45 3.16 -0.28
CA LYS A 55 14.81 2.66 1.06
C LYS A 55 15.25 1.19 0.99
N ILE A 56 14.51 0.33 0.29
CA ILE A 56 14.86 -1.08 0.15
C ILE A 56 16.18 -1.25 -0.60
N ILE A 57 16.38 -0.55 -1.72
CA ILE A 57 17.65 -0.59 -2.47
C ILE A 57 18.83 -0.20 -1.57
N ASN A 58 18.69 0.88 -0.78
CA ASN A 58 19.73 1.31 0.14
C ASN A 58 20.01 0.29 1.26
N ILE A 59 18.99 -0.40 1.76
CA ILE A 59 19.17 -1.46 2.76
C ILE A 59 19.92 -2.63 2.15
N ASP A 60 19.52 -3.08 0.96
CA ASP A 60 20.17 -4.17 0.25
C ASP A 60 21.64 -3.85 -0.07
N GLU A 61 21.93 -2.69 -0.64
CA GLU A 61 23.30 -2.27 -0.91
C GLU A 61 24.18 -2.25 0.34
N LYS A 62 23.66 -1.72 1.46
CA LYS A 62 24.39 -1.69 2.73
C LYS A 62 24.63 -3.10 3.28
N HIS A 63 23.63 -3.97 3.18
CA HIS A 63 23.73 -5.36 3.61
C HIS A 63 24.77 -6.11 2.77
N MET A 64 24.70 -5.99 1.45
CA MET A 64 25.64 -6.62 0.51
C MET A 64 27.06 -6.12 0.69
N LYS A 65 27.26 -4.81 0.88
CA LYS A 65 28.59 -4.22 1.19
C LYS A 65 29.19 -4.78 2.47
N LYS A 66 28.38 -5.05 3.50
CA LYS A 66 28.86 -5.50 4.81
C LYS A 66 29.07 -7.01 4.90
N TYR A 67 28.19 -7.81 4.29
CA TYR A 67 28.15 -9.25 4.51
C TYR A 67 28.46 -10.09 3.26
N GLY A 68 28.40 -9.49 2.07
CA GLY A 68 28.62 -10.18 0.79
C GLY A 68 27.60 -11.29 0.50
N TYR A 69 27.88 -12.09 -0.53
CA TYR A 69 27.03 -13.21 -0.93
C TYR A 69 27.30 -14.46 -0.09
N LYS A 70 26.72 -14.51 1.12
CA LYS A 70 26.75 -15.72 1.95
C LYS A 70 25.65 -16.68 1.50
N LYS A 71 26.03 -17.94 1.29
CA LYS A 71 25.07 -19.03 1.09
C LYS A 71 24.53 -19.46 2.45
N MET A 72 23.27 -19.88 2.49
CA MET A 72 22.70 -20.64 3.60
C MET A 72 22.04 -21.89 3.06
N SER A 73 22.00 -22.94 3.87
CA SER A 73 21.26 -24.17 3.59
C SER A 73 19.77 -23.98 3.86
N LEU A 74 18.92 -24.82 3.26
CA LEU A 74 17.47 -24.80 3.50
C LEU A 74 17.13 -24.99 4.98
N LYS A 75 17.86 -25.87 5.70
CA LYS A 75 17.67 -26.06 7.15
C LYS A 75 17.97 -24.81 7.98
N GLU A 76 18.95 -24.01 7.55
CA GLU A 76 19.27 -22.75 8.24
C GLU A 76 18.23 -21.67 7.94
N LEU A 77 17.67 -21.66 6.72
CA LEU A 77 16.58 -20.78 6.34
C LEU A 77 15.29 -21.10 7.11
N ASP A 78 14.91 -22.38 7.17
CA ASP A 78 13.70 -22.83 7.90
C ASP A 78 13.78 -22.44 9.37
N LYS A 79 14.97 -22.60 9.99
CA LYS A 79 15.23 -22.17 11.37
C LYS A 79 15.14 -20.66 11.56
N LEU A 80 15.53 -19.86 10.57
CA LEU A 80 15.49 -18.39 10.63
C LEU A 80 14.06 -17.86 10.51
N CYS A 81 13.25 -18.47 9.66
CA CYS A 81 11.88 -18.06 9.38
C CYS A 81 10.86 -18.62 10.38
N GLU A 82 11.32 -19.32 11.42
CA GLU A 82 10.48 -19.98 12.44
C GLU A 82 9.38 -20.86 11.83
N VAL A 83 9.64 -21.43 10.65
CA VAL A 83 8.71 -22.34 10.00
C VAL A 83 8.93 -23.71 10.63
N VAL A 84 7.98 -24.12 11.47
CA VAL A 84 7.95 -25.44 12.13
C VAL A 84 7.68 -26.54 11.10
#